data_AF-A0A832H3E5-F1
#
_entry.id   AF-A0A832H3E5-F1
#
_cell.length_a   1.000
_cell.length_b   1.000
_cell.length_c   1.000
_cell.angle_alpha   90.00
_cell.angle_beta   90.00
_cell.angle_gamma   90.00
#
_symmetry.space_group_name_H-M   'P 1'
#
loop_
_entity.id
_entity.type
_entity.pdbx_description
1 polymer ?
#
loop_
_entity_poly.entity_id
_entity_poly.type
_entity_poly.pdbx_seq_one_letter_code
_entity_poly.pdbx_strand_id
1 'polypeptide(L)'
;MEKMVVVVFDSESKAYNGLNAIKQLDRQADLTLFAIAVIAKDTDGVVNVRQSDDVGPLGTAFGTALGGMVGLLGGPLGVAAGMATGSLSGAISDMDRIGIDLEFLDDVGSVLTSGKAAVVASIDEYWTIPLDAAMEPLGGTVFRKLRGDVIDDQINREIQETQAELRALEEEYEAASEAQKAQLQAKIDATRSKLQSKIEAANKWIKDSEQQAQSKVAALKEQVKAANEKRKAQIEQQIDKIQVDTAQRQEKLKKSAASVREALTV
;
A
#
# COMPACT_ATOMS: atom_id res chain seq x y z
N MET A 1 -8.06 10.78 2.91
CA MET A 1 -6.97 9.82 3.09
C MET A 1 -7.15 8.74 2.05
N GLU A 2 -6.11 8.48 1.26
CA GLU A 2 -6.17 7.41 0.26
C GLU A 2 -6.36 6.04 0.92
N LYS A 3 -7.34 5.31 0.40
CA LYS A 3 -7.68 3.96 0.79
C LYS A 3 -7.59 3.06 -0.43
N MET A 4 -7.15 1.83 -0.19
CA MET A 4 -7.43 0.74 -1.08
C MET A 4 -8.80 0.18 -0.73
N VAL A 5 -9.64 0.01 -1.74
CA VAL A 5 -10.95 -0.61 -1.61
C VAL A 5 -11.02 -1.83 -2.52
N VAL A 6 -11.51 -2.93 -1.98
CA VAL A 6 -11.85 -4.14 -2.73
C VAL A 6 -13.34 -4.39 -2.54
N VAL A 7 -14.09 -4.47 -3.64
CA VAL A 7 -15.52 -4.78 -3.61
C VAL A 7 -15.76 -6.10 -4.32
N VAL A 8 -16.19 -7.12 -3.59
CA VAL A 8 -16.44 -8.47 -4.13
C VAL A 8 -17.91 -8.61 -4.54
N PHE A 9 -18.14 -9.20 -5.71
CA PHE A 9 -19.45 -9.42 -6.33
C PHE A 9 -19.62 -10.87 -6.78
N ASP A 10 -20.88 -11.30 -6.92
CA ASP A 10 -21.21 -12.66 -7.35
C ASP A 10 -20.82 -13.00 -8.80
N SER A 11 -20.53 -12.01 -9.64
CA SER A 11 -20.18 -12.22 -11.04
C SER A 11 -19.36 -11.08 -11.62
N GLU A 12 -18.64 -11.37 -12.71
CA GLU A 12 -17.90 -10.36 -13.47
C GLU A 12 -18.81 -9.22 -13.95
N SER A 13 -20.02 -9.53 -14.41
CA SER A 13 -20.98 -8.52 -14.85
C SER A 13 -21.34 -7.55 -13.72
N LYS A 14 -21.57 -8.04 -12.50
CA LYS A 14 -21.81 -7.19 -11.33
C LYS A 14 -20.58 -6.37 -10.96
N ALA A 15 -19.38 -6.92 -11.07
CA ALA A 15 -18.14 -6.19 -10.85
C ALA A 15 -17.96 -5.03 -11.86
N TYR A 16 -18.29 -5.24 -13.14
CA TYR A 16 -18.29 -4.14 -14.12
C TYR A 16 -19.32 -3.05 -13.79
N ASN A 17 -20.50 -3.42 -13.27
CA ASN A 17 -21.47 -2.44 -12.79
C ASN A 17 -20.92 -1.64 -11.59
N GLY A 18 -20.23 -2.32 -10.66
CA GLY A 18 -19.54 -1.69 -9.53
C GLY A 18 -18.45 -0.72 -9.98
N LEU A 19 -17.61 -1.12 -10.94
CA LEU A 19 -16.58 -0.25 -11.54
C LEU A 19 -17.20 1.02 -12.14
N ASN A 20 -18.30 0.89 -12.88
CA ASN A 20 -18.99 2.03 -13.47
C ASN A 20 -19.60 2.95 -12.39
N ALA A 21 -20.16 2.38 -11.33
CA ALA A 21 -20.67 3.15 -10.19
C ALA A 21 -19.55 3.93 -9.47
N ILE A 22 -18.38 3.33 -9.23
CA ILE A 22 -17.23 4.04 -8.65
C ILE A 22 -16.77 5.19 -9.56
N LYS A 23 -16.66 4.95 -10.87
CA LYS A 23 -16.35 6.02 -11.84
C LYS A 23 -17.40 7.13 -11.85
N GLN A 24 -18.66 6.80 -11.59
CA GLN A 24 -19.72 7.79 -11.51
C GLN A 24 -19.62 8.62 -10.23
N LEU A 25 -19.31 8.01 -9.09
CA LEU A 25 -19.04 8.70 -7.83
C LEU A 25 -17.84 9.66 -7.96
N ASP A 26 -16.80 9.26 -8.70
CA ASP A 26 -15.66 10.13 -9.02
C ASP A 26 -16.09 11.36 -9.87
N ARG A 27 -16.88 11.15 -10.92
CA ARG A 27 -17.44 12.26 -11.72
C ARG A 27 -18.33 13.19 -10.89
N GLN A 28 -19.04 12.63 -9.91
CA GLN A 28 -19.87 13.37 -8.97
C GLN A 28 -19.05 14.03 -7.84
N ALA A 29 -17.77 13.69 -7.72
CA ALA A 29 -16.84 13.96 -6.60
C ALA A 29 -17.42 13.65 -5.22
N ASP A 30 -18.16 12.55 -5.13
CA ASP A 30 -18.43 11.91 -3.84
C ASP A 30 -17.19 11.18 -3.30
N LEU A 31 -16.27 10.82 -4.20
CA LEU A 31 -14.92 10.34 -3.93
C LEU A 31 -13.98 10.83 -5.04
N THR A 32 -12.67 10.68 -4.85
CA THR A 32 -11.65 10.83 -5.89
C THR A 32 -11.09 9.46 -6.23
N LEU A 33 -11.11 9.09 -7.51
CA LEU A 33 -10.58 7.83 -8.01
C LEU A 33 -9.18 8.05 -8.59
N PHE A 34 -8.17 7.33 -8.06
CA PHE A 34 -6.80 7.39 -8.57
C PHE A 34 -6.49 6.26 -9.55
N ALA A 35 -6.98 5.05 -9.27
CA ALA A 35 -6.78 3.87 -10.12
C ALA A 35 -7.87 2.83 -9.83
N ILE A 36 -8.19 2.00 -10.82
CA ILE A 36 -9.22 0.95 -10.69
C ILE A 36 -8.91 -0.27 -11.55
N ALA A 37 -9.25 -1.45 -11.07
CA ALA A 37 -9.17 -2.70 -11.81
C ALA A 37 -10.33 -3.65 -11.48
N VAL A 38 -10.59 -4.58 -12.39
CA VAL A 38 -11.48 -5.72 -12.18
C VAL A 38 -10.64 -6.99 -12.17
N ILE A 39 -10.79 -7.79 -11.12
CA ILE A 39 -10.22 -9.13 -11.01
C ILE A 39 -11.34 -10.17 -10.95
N ALA A 40 -11.09 -11.36 -11.45
CA ALA A 40 -12.05 -12.46 -11.40
C ALA A 40 -11.35 -13.75 -11.00
N LYS A 41 -12.02 -14.54 -10.15
CA LYS A 41 -11.54 -15.87 -9.77
C LYS A 41 -12.25 -16.92 -10.61
N ASP A 42 -11.51 -17.64 -11.42
CA ASP A 42 -12.06 -18.69 -12.25
C ASP A 42 -12.41 -19.96 -11.45
N THR A 43 -12.94 -20.95 -12.15
CA THR A 43 -13.32 -22.25 -11.60
C THR A 43 -12.13 -23.06 -11.11
N ASP A 44 -10.94 -22.78 -11.64
CA ASP A 44 -9.69 -23.45 -11.25
C ASP A 44 -9.03 -22.78 -10.03
N GLY A 45 -9.64 -21.69 -9.54
CA GLY A 45 -9.19 -20.95 -8.37
C GLY A 45 -8.10 -19.91 -8.69
N VAL A 46 -7.80 -19.68 -9.96
CA VAL A 46 -6.83 -18.67 -10.40
C VAL A 46 -7.53 -17.32 -10.50
N VAL A 47 -6.87 -16.29 -9.96
CA VAL A 47 -7.34 -14.91 -10.06
C VAL A 47 -6.68 -14.26 -11.28
N ASN A 48 -7.49 -13.62 -12.12
CA ASN A 48 -7.04 -12.96 -13.35
C ASN A 48 -7.49 -11.49 -13.35
N VAL A 49 -6.62 -10.60 -13.84
CA VAL A 49 -6.99 -9.21 -14.11
C VAL A 49 -7.78 -9.16 -15.42
N ARG A 50 -9.02 -8.67 -15.37
CA ARG A 50 -9.90 -8.52 -16.53
C ARG A 50 -9.78 -7.14 -17.17
N GLN A 51 -9.65 -6.12 -16.35
CA GLN A 51 -9.48 -4.73 -16.76
C GLN A 51 -8.65 -3.99 -15.73
N SER A 52 -7.82 -3.06 -16.20
CA SER A 52 -7.11 -2.10 -15.37
C SER A 52 -7.13 -0.76 -16.08
N ASP A 53 -7.70 0.26 -15.44
CA ASP A 53 -7.66 1.63 -15.93
C ASP A 53 -6.87 2.48 -14.94
N ASP A 54 -5.72 2.99 -15.39
CA ASP A 54 -4.94 3.96 -14.63
C ASP A 54 -5.41 5.38 -14.95
N VAL A 55 -5.87 6.08 -13.92
CA VAL A 55 -6.27 7.49 -14.02
C VAL A 55 -5.09 8.35 -13.57
N GLY A 56 -4.00 8.35 -14.34
CA GLY A 56 -2.86 9.25 -14.15
C GLY A 56 -1.50 8.57 -13.84
N PRO A 57 -0.47 9.35 -13.44
CA PRO A 57 0.91 8.88 -13.28
C PRO A 57 1.16 7.94 -12.09
N LEU A 58 0.12 7.54 -11.36
CA LEU A 58 0.17 6.68 -10.17
C LEU A 58 0.11 5.18 -10.48
N GLY A 59 -0.02 4.80 -11.75
CA GLY A 59 -0.27 3.42 -12.19
C GLY A 59 0.76 2.39 -11.74
N THR A 60 2.04 2.78 -11.61
CA THR A 60 3.10 1.84 -11.20
C THR A 60 2.91 1.32 -9.76
N ALA A 61 2.44 2.15 -8.82
CA ALA A 61 2.23 1.72 -7.44
C ALA A 61 0.97 0.85 -7.31
N PHE A 62 -0.10 1.20 -8.04
CA PHE A 62 -1.32 0.42 -8.08
C PHE A 62 -1.12 -0.93 -8.76
N GLY A 63 -0.36 -0.98 -9.86
CA GLY A 63 -0.05 -2.21 -10.58
C GLY A 63 0.73 -3.22 -9.72
N THR A 64 1.70 -2.78 -8.93
CA THR A 64 2.41 -3.66 -7.98
C THR A 64 1.46 -4.20 -6.91
N ALA A 65 0.62 -3.34 -6.33
CA ALA A 65 -0.37 -3.73 -5.33
C ALA A 65 -1.38 -4.75 -5.88
N LEU A 66 -1.92 -4.48 -7.07
CA LEU A 66 -2.85 -5.35 -7.77
C LEU A 66 -2.20 -6.68 -8.13
N GLY A 67 -0.99 -6.67 -8.70
CA GLY A 67 -0.28 -7.88 -9.11
C GLY A 67 0.05 -8.79 -7.93
N GLY A 68 0.48 -8.21 -6.82
CA GLY A 68 0.72 -8.94 -5.58
C GLY A 68 -0.54 -9.59 -5.01
N MET A 69 -1.65 -8.85 -4.96
CA MET A 69 -2.94 -9.37 -4.52
C MET A 69 -3.43 -10.51 -5.42
N VAL A 70 -3.35 -10.35 -6.75
CA VAL A 70 -3.72 -11.38 -7.72
C VAL A 70 -2.89 -12.66 -7.52
N GLY A 71 -1.58 -12.51 -7.31
CA GLY A 71 -0.68 -13.63 -7.07
C GLY A 71 -1.05 -14.44 -5.82
N LEU A 72 -1.38 -13.76 -4.72
CA LEU A 72 -1.69 -14.43 -3.45
C LEU A 72 -3.10 -15.04 -3.43
N LEU A 73 -4.10 -14.29 -3.93
CA LEU A 73 -5.49 -14.76 -3.97
C LEU A 73 -5.71 -15.91 -4.97
N GLY A 74 -4.82 -16.05 -5.95
CA GLY A 74 -4.76 -17.15 -6.92
C GLY A 74 -4.06 -18.43 -6.42
N GLY A 75 -3.56 -18.44 -5.18
CA GLY A 75 -2.89 -19.61 -4.59
C GLY A 75 -1.57 -19.99 -5.28
N PRO A 76 -1.03 -21.20 -5.03
CA PRO A 76 0.30 -21.62 -5.53
C PRO A 76 0.47 -21.55 -7.05
N LEU A 77 -0.63 -21.63 -7.81
CA LEU A 77 -0.63 -21.51 -9.27
C LEU A 77 -0.63 -20.04 -9.74
N GLY A 78 -1.28 -19.12 -9.01
CA GLY A 78 -1.26 -17.68 -9.30
C GLY A 78 0.08 -17.01 -8.96
N VAL A 79 0.78 -17.54 -7.96
CA VAL A 79 2.14 -17.14 -7.56
C VAL A 79 3.12 -17.22 -8.75
N ALA A 80 3.02 -18.23 -9.62
CA ALA A 80 3.91 -18.39 -10.77
C ALA A 80 3.72 -17.34 -11.87
N ALA A 81 2.52 -16.76 -12.01
CA ALA A 81 2.21 -15.74 -13.01
C ALA A 81 2.48 -14.31 -12.50
N GLY A 82 2.37 -14.07 -11.19
CA GLY A 82 2.64 -12.77 -10.56
C GLY A 82 4.10 -12.54 -10.13
N MET A 83 4.90 -13.60 -9.96
CA MET A 83 6.27 -13.53 -9.44
C MET A 83 7.36 -13.53 -10.52
N ALA A 84 7.28 -12.64 -11.51
CA ALA A 84 8.38 -12.50 -12.46
C ALA A 84 9.66 -11.86 -11.85
N THR A 85 9.63 -11.37 -10.60
CA THR A 85 10.68 -10.46 -10.07
C THR A 85 11.34 -10.83 -8.73
N GLY A 86 10.95 -11.89 -8.01
CA GLY A 86 11.65 -12.20 -6.74
C GLY A 86 11.13 -13.38 -5.91
N SER A 87 11.94 -13.79 -4.92
CA SER A 87 11.68 -14.90 -4.00
C SER A 87 10.40 -14.73 -3.16
N LEU A 88 9.75 -15.84 -2.77
CA LEU A 88 8.53 -15.88 -1.95
C LEU A 88 8.61 -15.01 -0.67
N SER A 89 9.75 -15.01 0.02
CA SER A 89 9.94 -14.17 1.21
C SER A 89 10.13 -12.69 0.90
N GLY A 90 10.74 -12.36 -0.25
CA GLY A 90 10.87 -10.98 -0.74
C GLY A 90 9.54 -10.40 -1.22
N ALA A 91 8.69 -11.22 -1.83
CA ALA A 91 7.37 -10.80 -2.30
C ALA A 91 6.39 -10.49 -1.17
N ILE A 92 6.45 -11.22 -0.04
CA ILE A 92 5.64 -10.92 1.16
C ILE A 92 6.12 -9.61 1.81
N SER A 93 7.44 -9.43 1.93
CA SER A 93 8.04 -8.21 2.49
C SER A 93 7.92 -6.98 1.58
N ASP A 94 7.82 -7.16 0.27
CA ASP A 94 7.48 -6.09 -0.69
C ASP A 94 5.95 -5.81 -0.76
N MET A 95 5.09 -6.74 -0.31
CA MET A 95 3.62 -6.58 -0.23
C MET A 95 3.19 -5.67 0.92
N ASP A 96 3.84 -5.86 2.06
CA ASP A 96 3.74 -5.01 3.23
C ASP A 96 4.06 -3.54 2.88
N ARG A 97 4.96 -3.32 1.91
CA ARG A 97 5.33 -1.99 1.39
C ARG A 97 4.33 -1.37 0.42
N ILE A 98 3.27 -2.07 0.01
CA ILE A 98 2.20 -1.57 -0.87
C ILE A 98 0.85 -1.39 -0.14
N GLY A 99 0.83 -1.61 1.18
CA GLY A 99 -0.31 -1.28 2.05
C GLY A 99 -1.43 -2.33 2.05
N ILE A 100 -1.10 -3.58 1.69
CA ILE A 100 -2.01 -4.73 1.72
C ILE A 100 -1.38 -5.78 2.66
N ASP A 101 -1.96 -5.96 3.84
CA ASP A 101 -1.52 -7.02 4.76
C ASP A 101 -2.22 -8.35 4.50
N LEU A 102 -1.64 -9.43 5.03
CA LEU A 102 -2.16 -10.80 4.85
C LEU A 102 -3.56 -10.98 5.41
N GLU A 103 -3.91 -10.27 6.49
CA GLU A 103 -5.25 -10.34 7.11
C GLU A 103 -6.32 -9.76 6.17
N PHE A 104 -6.06 -8.59 5.57
CA PHE A 104 -6.95 -8.01 4.57
C PHE A 104 -7.12 -8.91 3.34
N LEU A 105 -6.05 -9.58 2.89
CA LEU A 105 -6.13 -10.52 1.77
C LEU A 105 -6.88 -11.80 2.13
N ASP A 106 -6.77 -12.30 3.35
CA ASP A 106 -7.51 -13.47 3.81
C ASP A 106 -9.01 -13.17 3.90
N ASP A 107 -9.37 -12.00 4.44
CA ASP A 107 -10.74 -11.49 4.47
C ASP A 107 -11.34 -11.40 3.05
N VAL A 108 -10.61 -10.78 2.11
CA VAL A 108 -11.04 -10.71 0.70
C VAL A 108 -11.13 -12.09 0.07
N GLY A 109 -10.13 -12.94 0.31
CA GLY A 109 -10.03 -14.30 -0.24
C GLY A 109 -11.13 -15.24 0.24
N SER A 110 -11.63 -15.04 1.47
CA SER A 110 -12.75 -15.79 2.04
C SER A 110 -14.07 -15.53 1.31
N VAL A 111 -14.23 -14.33 0.71
CA VAL A 111 -15.44 -13.93 -0.02
C VAL A 111 -15.27 -14.06 -1.53
N LEU A 112 -14.07 -13.83 -2.08
CA LEU A 112 -13.74 -14.00 -3.50
C LEU A 112 -13.52 -15.48 -3.85
N THR A 113 -14.60 -16.26 -3.83
CA THR A 113 -14.62 -17.67 -4.24
C THR A 113 -14.68 -17.83 -5.76
N SER A 114 -14.44 -19.04 -6.27
CA SER A 114 -14.54 -19.34 -7.71
C SER A 114 -15.86 -18.89 -8.33
N GLY A 115 -15.79 -18.29 -9.51
CA GLY A 115 -16.92 -17.70 -10.25
C GLY A 115 -17.27 -16.26 -9.85
N LYS A 116 -16.70 -15.74 -8.75
CA LYS A 116 -16.90 -14.36 -8.31
C LYS A 116 -15.85 -13.42 -8.91
N ALA A 117 -16.13 -12.12 -8.82
CA ALA A 117 -15.24 -11.07 -9.29
C ALA A 117 -15.18 -9.93 -8.28
N ALA A 118 -14.11 -9.14 -8.33
CA ALA A 118 -13.95 -7.99 -7.48
C ALA A 118 -13.48 -6.76 -8.25
N VAL A 119 -13.90 -5.59 -7.78
CA VAL A 119 -13.35 -4.30 -8.18
C VAL A 119 -12.32 -3.88 -7.15
N VAL A 120 -11.11 -3.57 -7.60
CA VAL A 120 -10.02 -3.06 -6.77
C VAL A 120 -9.83 -1.59 -7.15
N ALA A 121 -9.86 -0.68 -6.18
CA ALA A 121 -9.74 0.75 -6.44
C ALA A 121 -8.85 1.43 -5.41
N SER A 122 -8.05 2.39 -5.87
CA SER A 122 -7.39 3.36 -4.99
C SER A 122 -8.21 4.65 -5.02
N ILE A 123 -8.80 5.02 -3.87
CA ILE A 123 -9.70 6.17 -3.76
C ILE A 123 -9.35 7.08 -2.59
N ASP A 124 -9.76 8.34 -2.65
CA ASP A 124 -9.94 9.19 -1.47
C ASP A 124 -11.43 9.50 -1.31
N GLU A 125 -12.01 9.11 -0.18
CA GLU A 125 -13.41 9.37 0.16
C GLU A 125 -13.47 10.15 1.48
N TYR A 126 -14.28 11.21 1.51
CA TYR A 126 -14.51 11.99 2.74
C TYR A 126 -15.42 11.23 3.73
N TRP A 127 -16.36 10.47 3.19
CA TRP A 127 -17.38 9.69 3.88
C TRP A 127 -17.62 8.38 3.13
N THR A 128 -17.92 7.30 3.84
CA THR A 128 -18.04 5.96 3.24
C THR A 128 -19.41 5.71 2.61
N ILE A 129 -20.42 6.47 3.04
CA ILE A 129 -21.84 6.27 2.70
C ILE A 129 -22.10 6.21 1.19
N PRO A 130 -21.58 7.12 0.33
CA PRO A 130 -21.91 7.07 -1.09
C PRO A 130 -21.41 5.81 -1.78
N LEU A 131 -20.21 5.34 -1.39
CA LEU A 131 -19.66 4.11 -1.94
C LEU A 131 -20.46 2.91 -1.46
N ASP A 132 -20.74 2.82 -0.16
CA ASP A 132 -21.51 1.71 0.40
C ASP A 132 -22.91 1.64 -0.23
N ALA A 133 -23.62 2.77 -0.31
CA ALA A 133 -24.95 2.86 -0.90
C ALA A 133 -24.97 2.54 -2.41
N ALA A 134 -23.87 2.79 -3.13
CA ALA A 134 -23.76 2.43 -4.54
C ALA A 134 -23.45 0.94 -4.74
N MET A 135 -22.69 0.32 -3.83
CA MET A 135 -22.30 -1.10 -3.93
C MET A 135 -23.36 -2.06 -3.38
N GLU A 136 -24.11 -1.65 -2.34
CA GLU A 136 -25.16 -2.45 -1.71
C GLU A 136 -26.21 -3.00 -2.69
N PRO A 137 -26.87 -2.20 -3.56
CA PRO A 137 -27.87 -2.71 -4.50
C PRO A 137 -27.28 -3.64 -5.57
N LEU A 138 -25.97 -3.60 -5.77
CA LEU A 138 -25.24 -4.49 -6.68
C LEU A 138 -24.85 -5.82 -6.00
N GLY A 139 -25.06 -5.95 -4.69
CA GLY A 139 -24.61 -7.07 -3.86
C GLY A 139 -23.10 -7.07 -3.62
N GLY A 140 -22.48 -5.89 -3.60
CA GLY A 140 -21.05 -5.75 -3.37
C GLY A 140 -20.70 -5.84 -1.88
N THR A 141 -19.71 -6.66 -1.54
CA THR A 141 -19.10 -6.69 -0.20
C THR A 141 -17.85 -5.81 -0.19
N VAL A 142 -17.83 -4.75 0.61
CA VAL A 142 -16.80 -3.71 0.57
C VAL A 142 -15.74 -3.91 1.66
N PHE A 143 -14.49 -4.06 1.26
CA PHE A 143 -13.31 -4.09 2.12
C PHE A 143 -12.51 -2.81 1.93
N ARG A 144 -11.99 -2.22 3.01
CA ARG A 144 -11.21 -0.96 2.96
C ARG A 144 -9.94 -1.07 3.80
N LYS A 145 -8.82 -0.57 3.27
CA LYS A 145 -7.56 -0.41 4.01
C LYS A 145 -6.93 0.95 3.77
N LEU A 146 -6.40 1.56 4.83
CA LEU A 146 -5.61 2.79 4.72
C LEU A 146 -4.22 2.47 4.17
N ARG A 147 -3.81 3.14 3.08
CA ARG A 147 -2.52 2.84 2.42
C ARG A 147 -1.32 3.47 3.12
N GLY A 148 -1.51 4.59 3.82
CA GLY A 148 -0.42 5.44 4.33
C GLY A 148 0.20 5.02 5.66
N ASP A 149 -0.61 4.55 6.62
CA ASP A 149 -0.14 4.39 8.00
C ASP A 149 0.58 3.05 8.24
N VAL A 150 0.18 2.00 7.52
CA VAL A 150 0.73 0.65 7.69
C VAL A 150 2.19 0.57 7.24
N ILE A 151 2.51 1.21 6.10
CA ILE A 151 3.85 1.16 5.51
C ILE A 151 4.86 1.90 6.38
N ASP A 152 4.49 3.07 6.91
CA ASP A 152 5.38 3.87 7.74
C ASP A 152 5.66 3.20 9.09
N ASP A 153 4.64 2.60 9.70
CA ASP A 153 4.75 1.84 10.94
C ASP A 153 5.65 0.62 10.78
N GLN A 154 5.54 -0.06 9.64
CA GLN A 154 6.36 -1.22 9.34
C GLN A 154 7.80 -0.89 9.02
N ILE A 155 8.04 0.12 8.17
CA ILE A 155 9.40 0.62 7.91
C ILE A 155 10.06 1.01 9.24
N ASN A 156 9.33 1.72 10.10
CA ASN A 156 9.81 2.06 11.44
C ASN A 156 10.13 0.81 12.26
N ARG A 157 9.23 -0.18 12.30
CA ARG A 157 9.43 -1.43 13.04
C ARG A 157 10.66 -2.20 12.56
N GLU A 158 10.82 -2.40 11.26
CA GLU A 158 11.96 -3.13 10.70
C GLU A 158 13.30 -2.42 10.98
N ILE A 159 13.29 -1.08 10.94
CA ILE A 159 14.45 -0.27 11.30
C ILE A 159 14.79 -0.48 12.79
N GLN A 160 13.79 -0.43 13.68
CA GLN A 160 13.99 -0.65 15.12
C GLN A 160 14.47 -2.07 15.44
N GLU A 161 13.90 -3.10 14.82
CA GLU A 161 14.29 -4.49 15.01
C GLU A 161 15.73 -4.73 14.54
N THR A 162 16.09 -4.24 13.35
CA THR A 162 17.46 -4.37 12.82
C THR A 162 18.46 -3.57 13.68
N GLN A 163 18.06 -2.41 14.22
CA GLN A 163 18.89 -1.64 15.15
C GLN A 163 19.07 -2.33 16.50
N ALA A 164 18.06 -3.06 17.00
CA ALA A 164 18.18 -3.86 18.21
C ALA A 164 19.10 -5.07 18.00
N GLU A 165 19.00 -5.74 16.85
CA GLU A 165 19.90 -6.81 16.44
C GLU A 165 21.36 -6.33 16.38
N LEU A 166 21.59 -5.16 15.76
CA LEU A 166 22.92 -4.56 15.69
C LEU A 166 23.50 -4.28 17.08
N ARG A 167 22.72 -3.68 17.98
CA ARG A 167 23.15 -3.40 19.36
C ARG A 167 23.50 -4.67 20.13
N ALA A 168 22.68 -5.71 20.00
CA ALA A 168 22.96 -6.99 20.65
C ALA A 168 24.25 -7.64 20.14
N LEU A 169 24.51 -7.56 18.82
CA LEU A 169 25.75 -8.06 18.23
C LEU A 169 26.99 -7.27 18.67
N GLU A 170 26.88 -5.94 18.81
CA GLU A 170 27.95 -5.09 19.32
C GLU A 170 28.24 -5.39 20.80
N GLU A 171 27.21 -5.60 21.64
CA GLU A 171 27.38 -6.04 23.02
C GLU A 171 28.03 -7.44 23.11
N GLU A 172 27.63 -8.37 22.26
CA GLU A 172 28.23 -9.71 22.19
C GLU A 172 29.70 -9.63 21.74
N TYR A 173 30.03 -8.73 20.82
CA TYR A 173 31.40 -8.50 20.33
C TYR A 173 32.33 -7.98 21.44
N GLU A 174 31.85 -7.06 22.28
CA GLU A 174 32.61 -6.55 23.43
C GLU A 174 32.89 -7.63 24.49
N ALA A 175 31.95 -8.56 24.69
CA ALA A 175 32.09 -9.67 25.63
C ALA A 175 32.81 -10.91 25.06
N ALA A 176 33.03 -10.97 23.74
CA ALA A 176 33.54 -12.14 23.05
C ALA A 176 35.07 -12.32 23.15
N SER A 177 35.50 -13.58 23.06
CA SER A 177 36.93 -13.91 22.93
C SER A 177 37.47 -13.52 21.54
N GLU A 178 38.80 -13.31 21.43
CA GLU A 178 39.47 -12.96 20.18
C GLU A 178 39.17 -13.94 19.02
N ALA A 179 38.95 -15.22 19.33
CA ALA A 179 38.60 -16.24 18.33
C ALA A 179 37.17 -16.06 17.76
N GLN A 180 36.26 -15.45 18.51
CA GLN A 180 34.85 -15.23 18.12
C GLN A 180 34.63 -13.84 17.51
N LYS A 181 35.48 -12.86 17.84
CA LYS A 181 35.39 -11.48 17.34
C LYS A 181 35.37 -11.39 15.81
N ALA A 182 36.19 -12.18 15.11
CA ALA A 182 36.19 -12.17 13.65
C ALA A 182 34.83 -12.56 13.03
N GLN A 183 34.11 -13.52 13.63
CA GLN A 183 32.78 -13.93 13.17
C GLN A 183 31.70 -12.91 13.54
N LEU A 184 31.78 -12.33 14.75
CA LEU A 184 30.86 -11.30 15.19
C LEU A 184 31.02 -10.01 14.40
N GLN A 185 32.25 -9.60 14.07
CA GLN A 185 32.53 -8.45 13.22
C GLN A 185 31.86 -8.59 11.85
N ALA A 186 31.98 -9.76 11.21
CA ALA A 186 31.33 -10.00 9.93
C ALA A 186 29.79 -9.91 10.02
N LYS A 187 29.19 -10.37 11.13
CA LYS A 187 27.75 -10.22 11.38
C LYS A 187 27.35 -8.77 11.64
N ILE A 188 28.14 -8.02 12.39
CA ILE A 188 27.96 -6.58 12.64
C ILE A 188 27.98 -5.83 11.30
N ASP A 189 29.00 -6.06 10.47
CA ASP A 189 29.14 -5.37 9.17
C ASP A 189 27.96 -5.70 8.23
N ALA A 190 27.55 -6.97 8.17
CA ALA A 190 26.38 -7.38 7.40
C ALA A 190 25.08 -6.72 7.92
N THR A 191 24.90 -6.64 9.23
CA THR A 191 23.73 -6.03 9.86
C THR A 191 23.72 -4.51 9.66
N ARG A 192 24.87 -3.84 9.73
CA ARG A 192 25.02 -2.41 9.39
C ARG A 192 24.65 -2.14 7.93
N SER A 193 25.13 -2.97 7.00
CA SER A 193 24.77 -2.85 5.58
C SER A 193 23.28 -3.05 5.34
N LYS A 194 22.67 -4.06 5.99
CA LYS A 194 21.21 -4.29 5.95
C LYS A 194 20.45 -3.09 6.49
N LEU A 195 20.89 -2.52 7.61
CA LEU A 195 20.28 -1.33 8.22
C LEU A 195 20.39 -0.10 7.30
N GLN A 196 21.54 0.14 6.67
CA GLN A 196 21.72 1.19 5.66
C GLN A 196 20.75 1.04 4.48
N SER A 197 20.63 -0.17 3.93
CA SER A 197 19.71 -0.44 2.81
C SER A 197 18.24 -0.16 3.18
N LYS A 198 17.83 -0.46 4.42
CA LYS A 198 16.48 -0.16 4.93
C LYS A 198 16.25 1.35 5.08
N ILE A 199 17.25 2.11 5.54
CA ILE A 199 17.18 3.57 5.61
C ILE A 199 17.07 4.20 4.21
N GLU A 200 17.82 3.70 3.23
CA GLU A 200 17.74 4.16 1.85
C GLU A 200 16.35 3.89 1.26
N ALA A 201 15.81 2.69 1.47
CA ALA A 201 14.44 2.34 1.08
C ALA A 201 13.41 3.26 1.76
N ALA A 202 13.56 3.55 3.05
CA ALA A 202 12.71 4.48 3.78
C ALA A 202 12.78 5.90 3.21
N ASN A 203 13.97 6.41 2.90
CA ASN A 203 14.15 7.73 2.29
C ASN A 203 13.53 7.81 0.89
N LYS A 204 13.65 6.73 0.11
CA LYS A 204 13.00 6.63 -1.20
C LYS A 204 11.48 6.64 -1.04
N TRP A 205 10.94 5.86 -0.10
CA TRP A 205 9.51 5.84 0.21
C TRP A 205 8.99 7.22 0.62
N ILE A 206 9.72 7.94 1.49
CA ILE A 206 9.38 9.33 1.88
C ILE A 206 9.26 10.23 0.65
N LYS A 207 10.22 10.15 -0.28
CA LYS A 207 10.25 10.97 -1.49
C LYS A 207 9.12 10.62 -2.45
N ASP A 208 8.92 9.33 -2.71
CA ASP A 208 7.88 8.83 -3.60
C ASP A 208 6.49 9.20 -3.05
N SER A 209 6.28 9.03 -1.74
CA SER A 209 5.05 9.42 -1.03
C SER A 209 4.78 10.93 -1.13
N GLU A 210 5.81 11.76 -0.99
CA GLU A 210 5.69 13.22 -1.16
C GLU A 210 5.26 13.60 -2.58
N GLN A 211 5.88 13.00 -3.59
CA GLN A 211 5.53 13.26 -4.99
C GLN A 211 4.09 12.81 -5.32
N GLN A 212 3.65 11.69 -4.73
CA GLN A 212 2.27 11.24 -4.84
C GLN A 212 1.30 12.21 -4.16
N ALA A 213 1.61 12.67 -2.95
CA ALA A 213 0.80 13.66 -2.24
C ALA A 213 0.68 14.97 -3.03
N GLN A 214 1.80 15.47 -3.59
CA GLN A 214 1.81 16.66 -4.44
C GLN A 214 0.94 16.50 -5.69
N SER A 215 1.02 15.33 -6.36
CA SER A 215 0.21 15.03 -7.54
C SER A 215 -1.29 14.99 -7.22
N LYS A 216 -1.66 14.43 -6.07
CA LYS A 216 -3.06 14.41 -5.60
C LYS A 216 -3.56 15.81 -5.27
N VAL A 217 -2.75 16.61 -4.58
CA VAL A 217 -3.08 18.01 -4.30
C VAL A 217 -3.27 18.79 -5.60
N ALA A 218 -2.45 18.55 -6.63
CA ALA A 218 -2.61 19.18 -7.94
C ALA A 218 -3.93 18.77 -8.62
N ALA A 219 -4.28 17.47 -8.62
CA ALA A 219 -5.54 16.99 -9.17
C ALA A 219 -6.76 17.57 -8.43
N LEU A 220 -6.73 17.62 -7.10
CA LEU A 220 -7.77 18.21 -6.27
C LEU A 220 -7.92 19.72 -6.53
N LYS A 221 -6.80 20.45 -6.66
CA LYS A 221 -6.83 21.87 -7.03
C LYS A 221 -7.45 22.12 -8.41
N GLU A 222 -7.32 21.20 -9.34
CA GLU A 222 -8.00 21.31 -10.63
C GLU A 222 -9.51 21.13 -10.48
N GLN A 223 -9.95 20.18 -9.65
CA GLN A 223 -11.37 19.99 -9.35
C GLN A 223 -12.00 21.21 -8.64
N VAL A 224 -11.23 21.94 -7.82
CA VAL A 224 -11.67 23.20 -7.20
C VAL A 224 -12.10 24.24 -8.24
N LYS A 225 -11.43 24.31 -9.40
CA LYS A 225 -11.74 25.31 -10.44
C LYS A 225 -13.12 25.12 -11.06
N ALA A 226 -13.64 23.89 -11.05
CA ALA A 226 -14.94 23.52 -11.61
C ALA A 226 -16.04 23.33 -10.53
N ALA A 227 -15.71 23.54 -9.25
CA ALA A 227 -16.56 23.25 -8.11
C ALA A 227 -17.40 24.45 -7.65
N ASN A 228 -18.57 24.17 -7.06
CA ASN A 228 -19.36 25.17 -6.33
C ASN A 228 -18.76 25.47 -4.94
N GLU A 229 -19.21 26.54 -4.27
CA GLU A 229 -18.71 27.00 -2.96
C GLU A 229 -18.59 25.89 -1.91
N LYS A 230 -19.64 25.09 -1.73
CA LYS A 230 -19.64 23.98 -0.75
C LYS A 230 -18.61 22.91 -1.08
N ARG A 231 -18.46 22.59 -2.37
CA ARG A 231 -17.53 21.59 -2.88
C ARG A 231 -16.08 22.08 -2.86
N LYS A 232 -15.86 23.38 -3.09
CA LYS A 232 -14.55 24.01 -2.92
C LYS A 232 -14.04 23.87 -1.48
N ALA A 233 -14.89 24.18 -0.50
CA ALA A 233 -14.53 24.04 0.91
C ALA A 233 -14.18 22.59 1.29
N GLN A 234 -14.90 21.59 0.74
CA GLN A 234 -14.62 20.17 0.98
C GLN A 234 -13.29 19.72 0.37
N ILE A 235 -12.99 20.14 -0.87
CA ILE A 235 -11.75 19.79 -1.53
C ILE A 235 -10.55 20.49 -0.87
N GLU A 236 -10.69 21.74 -0.44
CA GLU A 236 -9.67 22.47 0.33
C GLU A 236 -9.37 21.75 1.65
N GLN A 237 -10.40 21.29 2.38
CA GLN A 237 -10.21 20.48 3.59
C GLN A 237 -9.46 19.16 3.31
N GLN A 238 -9.72 18.51 2.17
CA GLN A 238 -8.99 17.31 1.77
C GLN A 238 -7.51 17.60 1.47
N ILE A 239 -7.23 18.70 0.77
CA ILE A 239 -5.86 19.15 0.49
C ILE A 239 -5.09 19.37 1.78
N ASP A 240 -5.67 20.10 2.74
CA ASP A 240 -5.04 20.38 4.03
C ASP A 240 -4.75 19.08 4.79
N LYS A 241 -5.72 18.15 4.81
CA LYS A 241 -5.53 16.85 5.46
C LYS A 241 -4.40 16.04 4.81
N ILE A 242 -4.33 15.98 3.49
CA ILE A 242 -3.23 15.30 2.78
C ILE A 242 -1.88 15.93 3.15
N GLN A 243 -1.80 17.26 3.22
CA GLN A 243 -0.55 17.95 3.58
C GLN A 243 -0.14 17.66 5.03
N VAL A 244 -1.07 17.75 5.99
CA VAL A 244 -0.81 17.47 7.41
C VAL A 244 -0.40 16.02 7.62
N ASP A 245 -1.15 15.06 7.08
CA ASP A 245 -0.87 13.63 7.23
C ASP A 245 0.49 13.28 6.60
N THR A 246 0.83 13.88 5.46
CA THR A 246 2.14 13.68 4.81
C THR A 246 3.27 14.24 5.69
N ALA A 247 3.10 15.45 6.23
CA ALA A 247 4.10 16.08 7.09
C ALA A 247 4.37 15.25 8.37
N GLN A 248 3.32 14.78 9.04
CA GLN A 248 3.44 13.94 10.24
C GLN A 248 4.16 12.62 9.96
N ARG A 249 3.81 11.97 8.84
CA ARG A 249 4.43 10.72 8.39
C ARG A 249 5.90 10.89 8.07
N GLN A 250 6.25 11.95 7.34
CA GLN A 250 7.65 12.29 7.07
C GLN A 250 8.45 12.55 8.34
N GLU A 251 7.88 13.27 9.32
CA GLU A 251 8.54 13.54 10.58
C GLU A 251 8.86 12.25 11.34
N LYS A 252 7.88 11.33 11.41
CA LYS A 252 8.05 10.02 12.06
C LYS A 252 9.19 9.22 11.45
N LEU A 253 9.20 9.04 10.13
CA LEU A 253 10.24 8.28 9.43
C LEU A 253 11.62 8.96 9.49
N LYS A 254 11.67 10.30 9.43
CA LYS A 254 12.92 11.06 9.59
C LYS A 254 13.52 10.87 10.98
N LYS A 255 12.70 10.85 12.04
CA LYS A 255 13.17 10.57 13.41
C LYS A 255 13.79 9.17 13.51
N SER A 256 13.13 8.16 12.95
CA SER A 256 13.63 6.78 12.93
C SER A 256 14.93 6.63 12.14
N ALA A 257 15.06 7.32 11.00
CA ALA A 257 16.29 7.33 10.22
C ALA A 257 17.43 8.09 10.94
N ALA A 258 17.11 9.19 11.64
CA ALA A 258 18.09 9.97 12.39
C ALA A 258 18.66 9.21 13.58
N SER A 259 17.82 8.53 14.38
CA SER A 259 18.27 7.72 15.52
C SER A 259 19.20 6.58 15.13
N VAL A 260 19.16 6.15 13.87
CA VAL A 260 20.05 5.10 13.34
C VAL A 260 21.36 5.66 12.82
N ARG A 261 21.37 6.84 12.19
CA ARG A 261 22.63 7.48 11.81
C ARG A 261 23.54 7.71 13.01
N GLU A 262 22.97 8.12 14.15
CA GLU A 262 23.71 8.26 15.40
C GLU A 262 24.29 6.92 15.88
N ALA A 263 23.54 5.82 15.75
CA ALA A 263 24.02 4.49 16.11
C ALA A 263 25.08 3.91 15.16
N LEU A 264 25.12 4.35 13.90
CA LEU A 264 26.11 3.93 12.90
C LEU A 264 27.41 4.75 12.93
N THR A 265 27.44 5.85 13.70
CA THR A 265 28.62 6.71 13.86
C THR A 265 29.49 6.38 15.07
N VAL A 266 29.04 5.46 15.92
CA VAL A 266 29.77 4.90 17.07
C VAL A 266 30.50 3.63 16.66
#